data_AF-A0A9W9KIM0-F1
#
_entry.id   AF-A0A9W9KIM0-F1
#
_cell.length_a   1.000
_cell.length_b   1.000
_cell.length_c   1.000
_cell.angle_alpha   90.00
_cell.angle_beta   90.00
_cell.angle_gamma   90.00
#
_symmetry.space_group_name_H-M   'P 1'
#
loop_
_entity.id
_entity.type
_entity.pdbx_description
1 polymer ?
#
loop_
_entity_poly.entity_id
_entity_poly.type
_entity_poly.pdbx_seq_one_letter_code
_entity_poly.pdbx_strand_id
1 'polypeptide(L)'
;MKSPIENIIDVTPLSDEAPNLFTNSCPLWSPAGARGVYGGAFIAHSLAASQRMISTDFVAHSMHSLFIFAGAGGIPVTYDVEILNEASDRITHVVHAKQETRIIFIATISFMRSSQANNMRHITHYIPKPDAILPTGQYDNDKLWDADRPFETIRIPLSFDSSCRTEDRRYRQWMRARGKISTPENHSIHSCALAYMSDSLFIGTVARAHQAPRHSSASSFEKIQDLEDGVDEESKEAAKFLRRLAELELIDFQSLTPSNEQMGMMVSLSHSIYFHHQESFRADEWMLSEMSSPWSGEGRGLVYQSCWSQSGLLIATCVQEGVVRLIQDSKPANKPNEPKL
;
A
#
# COMPACT_ATOMS: atom_id res chain seq x y z
N MET A 1 -21.09 0.09 15.41
CA MET A 1 -20.88 -0.57 14.10
C MET A 1 -19.45 -0.27 13.70
N LYS A 2 -18.67 -1.28 13.28
CA LYS A 2 -17.29 -1.11 12.83
C LYS A 2 -17.24 -0.23 11.58
N SER A 3 -16.23 0.61 11.44
CA SER A 3 -15.96 1.35 10.20
C SER A 3 -15.63 0.40 9.04
N PRO A 4 -15.77 0.82 7.78
CA PRO A 4 -15.37 0.03 6.62
C PRO A 4 -13.94 -0.53 6.69
N ILE A 5 -12.96 0.28 7.12
CA ILE A 5 -11.58 -0.18 7.27
C ILE A 5 -11.44 -1.23 8.37
N GLU A 6 -12.16 -1.08 9.49
CA GLU A 6 -12.15 -2.06 10.57
C GLU A 6 -12.66 -3.42 10.12
N ASN A 7 -13.68 -3.46 9.27
CA ASN A 7 -14.19 -4.72 8.73
C ASN A 7 -13.17 -5.39 7.79
N ILE A 8 -12.48 -4.59 6.98
CA ILE A 8 -11.54 -5.09 5.97
C ILE A 8 -10.23 -5.59 6.60
N ILE A 9 -9.75 -4.96 7.67
CA ILE A 9 -8.50 -5.37 8.35
C ILE A 9 -8.74 -6.41 9.45
N ASP A 10 -10.00 -6.79 9.71
CA ASP A 10 -10.33 -7.75 10.75
C ASP A 10 -9.87 -9.16 10.37
N VAL A 11 -9.36 -9.87 11.37
CA VAL A 11 -8.99 -11.27 11.25
C VAL A 11 -9.74 -12.08 12.29
N THR A 12 -10.08 -13.33 12.01
CA THR A 12 -10.79 -14.22 12.93
C THR A 12 -9.89 -15.42 13.25
N PRO A 13 -9.81 -15.89 14.51
CA PRO A 13 -9.15 -17.15 14.82
C PRO A 13 -9.76 -18.30 14.03
N LEU A 14 -8.94 -19.23 13.54
CA LEU A 14 -9.44 -20.40 12.80
C LEU A 14 -10.10 -21.44 13.71
N SER A 15 -9.56 -21.65 14.90
CA SER A 15 -10.17 -22.48 15.94
C SER A 15 -9.62 -22.12 17.33
N ASP A 16 -10.34 -22.51 18.37
CA ASP A 16 -9.90 -22.29 19.76
C ASP A 16 -8.68 -23.16 20.11
N GLU A 17 -8.48 -24.29 19.42
CA GLU A 17 -7.31 -25.16 19.62
C GLU A 17 -6.05 -24.68 18.88
N ALA A 18 -6.18 -23.71 17.97
CA ALA A 18 -5.08 -23.14 17.19
C ALA A 18 -4.99 -21.62 17.39
N PRO A 19 -4.60 -21.15 18.59
CA PRO A 19 -4.71 -19.74 18.99
C PRO A 19 -3.78 -18.79 18.21
N ASN A 20 -2.83 -19.34 17.45
CA ASN A 20 -1.90 -18.60 16.62
C ASN A 20 -2.27 -18.57 15.12
N LEU A 21 -3.39 -19.20 14.75
CA LEU A 21 -3.88 -19.24 13.37
C LEU A 21 -5.10 -18.34 13.19
N PHE A 22 -5.01 -17.43 12.23
CA PHE A 22 -6.08 -16.49 11.89
C PHE A 22 -6.45 -16.56 10.41
N THR A 23 -7.63 -16.08 10.05
CA THR A 23 -8.08 -15.90 8.66
C THR A 23 -8.73 -14.53 8.48
N ASN A 24 -8.75 -14.00 7.26
CA ASN A 24 -9.42 -12.73 6.96
C ASN A 24 -10.93 -12.84 7.19
N SER A 25 -11.53 -11.87 7.90
CA SER A 25 -12.96 -11.89 8.22
C SER A 25 -13.85 -11.48 7.04
N CYS A 26 -13.32 -10.65 6.13
CA CYS A 26 -14.01 -10.21 4.90
C CYS A 26 -13.25 -10.69 3.65
N PRO A 27 -13.93 -10.86 2.50
CA PRO A 27 -13.26 -11.17 1.23
C PRO A 27 -12.16 -10.16 0.88
N LEU A 28 -11.09 -10.67 0.27
CA LEU A 28 -9.95 -9.84 -0.12
C LEU A 28 -10.28 -9.04 -1.37
N TRP A 29 -10.15 -7.71 -1.28
CA TRP A 29 -10.36 -6.84 -2.43
C TRP A 29 -9.27 -7.05 -3.48
N SER A 30 -9.71 -7.34 -4.72
CA SER A 30 -8.86 -7.43 -5.90
C SER A 30 -9.29 -6.33 -6.87
N PRO A 31 -8.37 -5.45 -7.31
CA PRO A 31 -8.71 -4.46 -8.32
C PRO A 31 -9.15 -5.16 -9.62
N ALA A 32 -10.21 -4.67 -10.27
CA ALA A 32 -10.70 -5.23 -11.52
C ALA A 32 -9.58 -5.27 -12.58
N GLY A 33 -9.36 -6.42 -13.22
CA GLY A 33 -8.28 -6.61 -14.20
C GLY A 33 -6.85 -6.66 -13.61
N ALA A 34 -6.67 -6.59 -12.29
CA ALA A 34 -5.39 -6.84 -11.65
C ALA A 34 -5.14 -8.35 -11.46
N ARG A 35 -3.87 -8.75 -11.46
CA ARG A 35 -3.46 -10.16 -11.30
C ARG A 35 -3.51 -10.67 -9.87
N GLY A 36 -3.79 -9.84 -8.88
CA GLY A 36 -3.77 -10.24 -7.49
C GLY A 36 -4.44 -9.27 -6.54
N VAL A 37 -4.59 -9.73 -5.32
CA VAL A 37 -5.14 -8.99 -4.17
C VAL A 37 -4.28 -7.77 -3.84
N TYR A 38 -4.92 -6.72 -3.33
CA TYR A 38 -4.24 -5.55 -2.79
C TYR A 38 -3.32 -5.88 -1.62
N GLY A 39 -2.02 -5.58 -1.75
CA GLY A 39 -0.97 -5.99 -0.81
C GLY A 39 -1.14 -5.45 0.61
N GLY A 40 -1.70 -4.25 0.75
CA GLY A 40 -2.06 -3.66 2.04
C GLY A 40 -2.93 -4.56 2.93
N ALA A 41 -3.73 -5.46 2.34
CA ALA A 41 -4.48 -6.46 3.11
C ALA A 41 -3.55 -7.42 3.86
N PHE A 42 -2.53 -7.99 3.21
CA PHE A 42 -1.61 -8.92 3.85
C PHE A 42 -0.77 -8.23 4.93
N ILE A 43 -0.37 -6.99 4.69
CA ILE A 43 0.38 -6.18 5.64
C ILE A 43 -0.49 -5.94 6.90
N ALA A 44 -1.71 -5.42 6.72
CA ALA A 44 -2.59 -5.09 7.84
C ALA A 44 -3.05 -6.34 8.62
N HIS A 45 -3.42 -7.42 7.93
CA HIS A 45 -3.83 -8.66 8.59
C HIS A 45 -2.69 -9.31 9.38
N SER A 46 -1.46 -9.28 8.88
CA SER A 46 -0.32 -9.83 9.61
C SER A 46 -0.06 -9.06 10.90
N LEU A 47 -0.18 -7.72 10.85
CA LEU A 47 -0.11 -6.87 12.04
C LEU A 47 -1.27 -7.13 13.00
N ALA A 48 -2.50 -7.20 12.49
CA ALA A 48 -3.70 -7.46 13.30
C ALA A 48 -3.66 -8.83 13.99
N ALA A 49 -3.26 -9.89 13.27
CA ALA A 49 -3.08 -11.23 13.81
C ALA A 49 -2.03 -11.25 14.94
N SER A 50 -0.88 -10.60 14.72
CA SER A 50 0.16 -10.51 15.75
C SER A 50 -0.28 -9.72 16.97
N GLN A 51 -1.02 -8.62 16.79
CA GLN A 51 -1.52 -7.79 17.89
C GLN A 51 -2.55 -8.51 18.77
N ARG A 52 -3.29 -9.48 18.22
CA ARG A 52 -4.23 -10.30 19.01
C ARG A 52 -3.54 -11.28 19.97
N MET A 53 -2.25 -11.53 19.78
CA MET A 53 -1.47 -12.48 20.59
C MET A 53 -0.67 -11.82 21.72
N ILE A 54 -0.71 -10.49 21.85
CA ILE A 54 0.08 -9.75 22.84
C ILE A 54 -0.79 -8.86 23.73
N SER A 55 -0.26 -8.50 24.90
CA SER A 55 -0.88 -7.51 25.79
C SER A 55 -1.02 -6.13 25.13
N THR A 56 -2.05 -5.38 25.53
CA THR A 56 -2.27 -3.98 25.12
C THR A 56 -1.15 -3.04 25.57
N ASP A 57 -0.28 -3.46 26.48
CA ASP A 57 0.92 -2.71 26.90
C ASP A 57 1.98 -2.60 25.80
N PHE A 58 1.88 -3.38 24.72
CA PHE A 58 2.86 -3.41 23.64
C PHE A 58 2.32 -2.74 22.38
N VAL A 59 3.20 -1.98 21.73
CA VAL A 59 2.92 -1.31 20.45
C VAL A 59 3.94 -1.76 19.40
N ALA A 60 3.50 -1.93 18.16
CA ALA A 60 4.36 -2.39 17.07
C ALA A 60 5.28 -1.27 16.64
N HIS A 61 6.61 -1.37 16.77
CA HIS A 61 7.48 -0.26 16.35
C HIS A 61 8.06 -0.46 14.94
N SER A 62 8.13 -1.70 14.46
CA SER A 62 8.59 -1.99 13.11
C SER A 62 7.96 -3.26 12.55
N MET A 63 7.79 -3.27 11.24
CA MET A 63 7.33 -4.41 10.45
C MET A 63 8.14 -4.48 9.16
N HIS A 64 8.60 -5.68 8.80
CA HIS A 64 9.27 -5.95 7.55
C HIS A 64 8.58 -7.11 6.85
N SER A 65 8.27 -6.96 5.57
CA SER A 65 7.55 -8.00 4.84
C SER A 65 8.08 -8.23 3.42
N LEU A 66 7.81 -9.44 2.92
CA LEU A 66 8.14 -9.88 1.57
C LEU A 66 6.89 -10.46 0.90
N PHE A 67 6.64 -10.03 -0.33
CA PHE A 67 5.64 -10.58 -1.23
C PHE A 67 6.28 -11.71 -2.04
N ILE A 68 5.83 -12.94 -1.83
CA ILE A 68 6.41 -14.13 -2.47
C ILE A 68 5.61 -14.50 -3.73
N PHE A 69 4.28 -14.50 -3.63
CA PHE A 69 3.38 -14.78 -4.73
C PHE A 69 2.18 -13.84 -4.73
N ALA A 70 1.59 -13.62 -5.90
CA ALA A 70 0.32 -12.91 -6.00
C ALA A 70 -0.79 -13.72 -5.32
N GLY A 71 -1.53 -13.09 -4.42
CA GLY A 71 -2.68 -13.73 -3.78
C GLY A 71 -3.92 -13.70 -4.67
N ALA A 72 -4.75 -14.74 -4.57
CA ALA A 72 -6.02 -14.86 -5.29
C ALA A 72 -7.19 -14.37 -4.42
N GLY A 73 -8.04 -13.46 -4.95
CA GLY A 73 -9.11 -12.83 -4.16
C GLY A 73 -10.21 -13.78 -3.67
N GLY A 74 -10.46 -14.88 -4.40
CA GLY A 74 -11.48 -15.87 -4.05
C GLY A 74 -11.03 -16.91 -3.02
N ILE A 75 -9.77 -16.86 -2.56
CA ILE A 75 -9.19 -17.85 -1.65
C ILE A 75 -8.87 -17.14 -0.32
N PRO A 76 -9.45 -17.58 0.82
CA PRO A 76 -9.07 -17.05 2.13
C PRO A 76 -7.57 -17.26 2.42
N VAL A 77 -7.02 -16.39 3.26
CA VAL A 77 -5.62 -16.45 3.68
C VAL A 77 -5.54 -16.85 5.13
N THR A 78 -4.77 -17.89 5.41
CA THR A 78 -4.40 -18.28 6.76
C THR A 78 -3.15 -17.52 7.18
N TYR A 79 -3.21 -16.80 8.31
CA TYR A 79 -2.09 -16.10 8.94
C TYR A 79 -1.63 -16.93 10.13
N ASP A 80 -0.48 -17.57 9.98
CA ASP A 80 0.15 -18.41 10.99
C ASP A 80 1.22 -17.60 11.71
N VAL A 81 0.96 -17.25 12.97
CA VAL A 81 1.83 -16.39 13.78
C VAL A 81 2.76 -17.27 14.62
N GLU A 82 4.06 -17.06 14.45
CA GLU A 82 5.13 -17.67 15.22
C GLU A 82 5.73 -16.61 16.16
N ILE A 83 5.75 -16.92 17.47
CA ILE A 83 6.39 -16.06 18.47
C ILE A 83 7.87 -16.44 18.54
N LEU A 84 8.77 -15.57 18.05
CA LEU A 84 10.21 -15.81 18.10
C LEU A 84 10.82 -15.46 19.46
N ASN A 85 10.30 -14.41 20.09
CA ASN A 85 10.75 -13.95 21.40
C ASN A 85 9.65 -13.18 22.11
N GLU A 86 9.55 -13.38 23.42
CA GLU A 86 8.67 -12.64 24.33
C GLU A 86 9.46 -12.20 25.56
N ALA A 87 10.15 -11.06 25.44
CA ALA A 87 10.89 -10.45 26.54
C ALA A 87 10.02 -9.43 27.27
N SER A 88 10.46 -8.98 28.45
CA SER A 88 9.70 -8.05 29.29
C SER A 88 9.40 -6.69 28.63
N ASP A 89 10.25 -6.26 27.71
CA ASP A 89 10.22 -4.96 27.04
C ASP A 89 10.07 -5.05 25.51
N ARG A 90 10.34 -6.22 24.92
CA ARG A 90 10.29 -6.44 23.47
C ARG A 90 9.72 -7.81 23.10
N ILE A 91 8.86 -7.83 22.08
CA ILE A 91 8.30 -9.05 21.49
C ILE A 91 8.60 -9.06 19.99
N THR A 92 8.86 -10.24 19.43
CA THR A 92 9.09 -10.40 17.98
C THR A 92 8.30 -11.58 17.45
N HIS A 93 7.49 -11.32 16.44
CA HIS A 93 6.69 -12.33 15.74
C HIS A 93 7.13 -12.47 14.29
N VAL A 94 6.95 -13.67 13.74
CA VAL A 94 6.92 -13.92 12.30
C VAL A 94 5.51 -14.37 11.93
N VAL A 95 4.97 -13.84 10.84
CA VAL A 95 3.66 -14.22 10.31
C VAL A 95 3.85 -14.82 8.93
N HIS A 96 3.40 -16.06 8.77
CA HIS A 96 3.32 -16.72 7.48
C HIS A 96 1.89 -16.63 6.95
N ALA A 97 1.67 -15.81 5.92
CA ALA A 97 0.41 -15.74 5.22
C ALA A 97 0.35 -16.78 4.10
N LYS A 98 -0.58 -17.71 4.22
CA LYS A 98 -0.71 -18.91 3.38
C LYS A 98 -2.05 -18.90 2.64
N GLN A 99 -2.02 -19.18 1.34
CA GLN A 99 -3.21 -19.62 0.61
C GLN A 99 -3.04 -21.10 0.32
N GLU A 100 -4.04 -21.89 0.73
CA GLU A 100 -3.94 -23.35 0.74
C GLU A 100 -2.71 -23.81 1.54
N THR A 101 -1.66 -24.29 0.85
CA THR A 101 -0.40 -24.77 1.46
C THR A 101 0.79 -23.87 1.16
N ARG A 102 0.64 -22.85 0.31
CA ARG A 102 1.74 -22.01 -0.18
C ARG A 102 1.80 -20.71 0.61
N ILE A 103 2.98 -20.39 1.14
CA ILE A 103 3.26 -19.07 1.73
C ILE A 103 3.31 -18.06 0.58
N ILE A 104 2.40 -17.08 0.61
CA ILE A 104 2.31 -16.01 -0.39
C ILE A 104 2.94 -14.70 0.11
N PHE A 105 3.02 -14.53 1.42
CA PHE A 105 3.56 -13.35 2.08
C PHE A 105 4.13 -13.73 3.45
N ILE A 106 5.23 -13.10 3.83
CA ILE A 106 5.83 -13.26 5.16
C ILE A 106 6.07 -11.88 5.77
N ALA A 107 5.85 -11.75 7.07
CA ALA A 107 6.20 -10.54 7.80
C ALA A 107 6.91 -10.87 9.11
N THR A 108 7.91 -10.07 9.47
CA THR A 108 8.50 -10.02 10.80
C THR A 108 8.06 -8.72 11.47
N ILE A 109 7.50 -8.82 12.67
CA ILE A 109 6.91 -7.69 13.40
C ILE A 109 7.55 -7.61 14.78
N SER A 110 8.02 -6.43 15.14
CA SER A 110 8.66 -6.17 16.43
C SER A 110 7.84 -5.17 17.23
N PHE A 111 7.61 -5.51 18.49
CA PHE A 111 6.81 -4.75 19.44
C PHE A 111 7.67 -4.30 20.61
N MET A 112 7.38 -3.13 21.14
CA MET A 112 8.02 -2.59 22.33
C MET A 112 6.95 -2.20 23.33
N ARG A 113 7.25 -2.35 24.62
CA ARG A 113 6.38 -1.86 25.69
C ARG A 113 6.16 -0.35 25.53
N SER A 114 4.90 0.09 25.63
CA SER A 114 4.55 1.50 25.46
C SER A 114 5.32 2.39 26.44
N SER A 115 5.77 3.52 25.93
CA SER A 115 6.51 4.51 26.70
C SER A 115 5.68 5.16 27.81
N GLN A 116 4.34 5.19 27.68
CA GLN A 116 3.44 5.65 28.74
C GLN A 116 3.54 4.79 30.00
N ALA A 117 3.94 3.52 29.88
CA ALA A 117 4.10 2.63 31.02
C ALA A 117 5.31 2.99 31.91
N ASN A 118 6.31 3.70 31.38
CA ASN A 118 7.64 3.77 32.04
C ASN A 118 8.11 5.18 32.45
N ASN A 119 7.35 6.26 32.24
CA ASN A 119 7.67 7.64 32.68
C ASN A 119 9.14 8.09 32.40
N MET A 120 9.77 7.57 31.34
CA MET A 120 11.17 7.86 31.02
C MET A 120 11.31 9.15 30.19
N ARG A 121 12.46 9.81 30.30
CA ARG A 121 12.83 10.92 29.42
C ARG A 121 13.29 10.38 28.07
N HIS A 122 12.78 10.96 26.98
CA HIS A 122 13.11 10.54 25.62
C HIS A 122 13.88 11.62 24.87
N ILE A 123 14.76 11.21 23.95
CA ILE A 123 15.35 12.09 22.93
C ILE A 123 14.39 12.08 21.74
N THR A 124 14.01 13.25 21.25
CA THR A 124 12.99 13.37 20.20
C THR A 124 13.42 14.33 19.11
N HIS A 125 13.37 13.87 17.86
CA HIS A 125 13.47 14.69 16.65
C HIS A 125 12.74 13.96 15.51
N TYR A 126 12.22 14.71 14.55
CA TYR A 126 11.65 14.18 13.31
C TYR A 126 11.59 15.30 12.26
N ILE A 127 11.50 14.91 11.00
CA ILE A 127 11.37 15.86 9.88
C ILE A 127 10.00 16.57 9.94
N PRO A 128 9.93 17.88 9.68
CA PRO A 128 8.67 18.62 9.72
C PRO A 128 7.74 18.15 8.59
N LYS A 129 6.43 18.21 8.85
CA LYS A 129 5.41 17.98 7.82
C LYS A 129 5.55 19.06 6.73
N PRO A 130 5.59 18.68 5.44
CA PRO A 130 5.53 19.66 4.36
C PRO A 130 4.28 20.56 4.43
N ASP A 131 4.41 21.76 3.88
CA ASP A 131 3.26 22.63 3.65
C ASP A 131 2.37 22.02 2.58
N ALA A 132 1.13 21.76 2.97
CA ALA A 132 0.09 21.21 2.12
C ALA A 132 -1.25 21.71 2.64
N ILE A 133 -2.08 22.21 1.72
CA ILE A 133 -3.42 22.70 2.05
C ILE A 133 -4.25 21.50 2.49
N LEU A 134 -4.86 21.60 3.68
CA LEU A 134 -5.75 20.57 4.18
C LEU A 134 -6.98 20.47 3.28
N PRO A 135 -7.43 19.25 2.95
CA PRO A 135 -8.61 19.12 2.13
C PRO A 135 -9.87 19.64 2.85
N THR A 136 -10.45 20.74 2.36
CA THR A 136 -11.73 21.31 2.85
C THR A 136 -12.89 20.93 1.92
N GLY A 137 -14.02 20.46 2.48
CA GLY A 137 -15.25 20.13 1.74
C GLY A 137 -15.56 18.64 1.63
N GLN A 138 -16.76 18.31 1.12
CA GLN A 138 -17.05 16.96 0.60
C GLN A 138 -16.41 16.87 -0.79
N TYR A 139 -15.45 15.97 -0.95
CA TYR A 139 -14.81 15.72 -2.23
C TYR A 139 -15.75 14.86 -3.07
N ASP A 140 -16.44 15.48 -4.02
CA ASP A 140 -17.38 14.82 -4.93
C ASP A 140 -16.66 14.07 -6.08
N ASN A 141 -15.37 13.75 -5.92
CA ASN A 141 -14.54 13.05 -6.92
C ASN A 141 -14.90 11.56 -7.08
N ASP A 142 -15.99 11.13 -6.44
CA ASP A 142 -16.14 9.76 -5.96
C ASP A 142 -17.59 9.22 -6.10
N LYS A 143 -18.53 9.99 -6.69
CA LYS A 143 -19.89 9.46 -6.95
C LYS A 143 -19.97 8.28 -7.94
N LEU A 144 -18.88 7.92 -8.62
CA LEU A 144 -18.81 6.73 -9.46
C LEU A 144 -17.89 5.62 -8.90
N TRP A 145 -17.13 5.90 -7.82
CA TRP A 145 -15.99 5.06 -7.39
C TRP A 145 -16.06 4.59 -5.92
N ASP A 146 -17.04 5.04 -5.12
CA ASP A 146 -16.69 5.33 -3.72
C ASP A 146 -17.66 4.96 -2.59
N ALA A 147 -18.68 4.13 -2.82
CA ALA A 147 -19.45 3.63 -1.69
C ALA A 147 -18.64 2.62 -0.84
N ASP A 148 -17.72 1.86 -1.47
CA ASP A 148 -17.20 0.60 -0.89
C ASP A 148 -15.70 0.59 -0.53
N ARG A 149 -14.94 1.68 -0.79
CA ARG A 149 -13.53 1.74 -0.38
C ARG A 149 -13.40 2.09 1.10
N PRO A 150 -12.47 1.44 1.85
CA PRO A 150 -12.37 1.69 3.29
C PRO A 150 -11.69 3.01 3.65
N PHE A 151 -11.07 3.69 2.69
CA PHE A 151 -10.36 4.95 2.90
C PHE A 151 -10.41 5.83 1.66
N GLU A 152 -10.20 7.12 1.86
CA GLU A 152 -10.18 8.13 0.82
C GLU A 152 -8.76 8.67 0.60
N THR A 153 -8.48 9.09 -0.62
CA THR A 153 -7.17 9.62 -1.01
C THR A 153 -7.33 10.84 -1.90
N ILE A 154 -6.67 11.93 -1.54
CA ILE A 154 -6.63 13.16 -2.33
C ILE A 154 -5.20 13.42 -2.72
N ARG A 155 -4.91 13.26 -4.02
CA ARG A 155 -3.58 13.53 -4.58
C ARG A 155 -3.33 15.02 -4.62
N ILE A 156 -2.10 15.41 -4.30
CA ILE A 156 -1.62 16.76 -4.54
C ILE A 156 -0.95 16.75 -5.92
N PRO A 157 -1.36 17.63 -6.85
CA PRO A 157 -0.77 17.70 -8.18
C PRO A 157 0.76 17.83 -8.14
N LEU A 158 1.41 17.25 -9.15
CA LEU A 158 2.85 17.32 -9.29
C LEU A 158 3.28 18.75 -9.67
N SER A 159 4.22 19.27 -8.90
CA SER A 159 4.82 20.58 -9.15
C SER A 159 6.33 20.44 -8.97
N PHE A 160 7.02 20.12 -10.05
CA PHE A 160 8.48 20.14 -10.09
C PHE A 160 8.95 20.87 -11.36
N ASP A 161 10.04 21.62 -11.22
CA ASP A 161 10.68 22.27 -12.36
C ASP A 161 11.35 21.23 -13.27
N SER A 162 11.52 21.58 -14.54
CA SER A 162 12.31 20.85 -15.54
C SER A 162 13.73 20.51 -15.07
N SER A 163 14.33 21.35 -14.21
CA SER A 163 15.65 21.10 -13.62
C SER A 163 15.62 20.10 -12.44
N CYS A 164 14.45 19.74 -11.93
CA CYS A 164 14.31 18.81 -10.82
C CYS A 164 14.72 17.41 -11.23
N ARG A 165 15.80 16.93 -10.59
CA ARG A 165 16.30 15.56 -10.73
C ARG A 165 15.21 14.57 -10.31
N THR A 166 15.21 13.41 -10.95
CA THR A 166 14.17 12.39 -10.76
C THR A 166 14.06 11.94 -9.30
N GLU A 167 15.18 11.75 -8.62
CA GLU A 167 15.27 11.35 -7.21
C GLU A 167 14.81 12.43 -6.22
N ASP A 168 14.80 13.70 -6.66
CA ASP A 168 14.38 14.83 -5.84
C ASP A 168 12.88 15.13 -5.97
N ARG A 169 12.19 14.47 -6.91
CA ARG A 169 10.73 14.60 -7.08
C ARG A 169 10.01 14.05 -5.84
N ARG A 170 8.99 14.79 -5.39
CA ARG A 170 8.17 14.44 -4.23
C ARG A 170 6.71 14.29 -4.63
N TYR A 171 6.12 13.19 -4.20
CA TYR A 171 4.76 12.79 -4.54
C TYR A 171 3.93 12.85 -3.27
N ARG A 172 2.90 13.69 -3.24
CA ARG A 172 2.12 13.90 -2.02
C ARG A 172 0.66 13.51 -2.19
N GLN A 173 0.09 12.97 -1.13
CA GLN A 173 -1.33 12.68 -1.04
C GLN A 173 -1.81 12.79 0.39
N TRP A 174 -3.05 13.25 0.54
CA TRP A 174 -3.81 13.12 1.79
C TRP A 174 -4.56 11.80 1.79
N MET A 175 -4.60 11.12 2.92
CA MET A 175 -5.37 9.90 3.11
C MET A 175 -6.08 9.88 4.47
N ARG A 176 -7.27 9.29 4.54
CA ARG A 176 -7.91 8.89 5.81
C ARG A 176 -8.88 7.74 5.59
N ALA A 177 -9.07 6.93 6.61
CA ALA A 177 -10.13 5.93 6.65
C ALA A 177 -11.51 6.57 6.64
N ARG A 178 -12.47 5.90 6.00
CA ARG A 178 -13.88 6.30 6.01
C ARG A 178 -14.55 5.85 7.29
N GLY A 179 -15.44 6.69 7.80
CA GLY A 179 -16.16 6.43 9.05
C GLY A 179 -15.28 6.55 10.29
N LYS A 180 -15.92 6.50 11.47
CA LYS A 180 -15.23 6.61 12.74
C LYS A 180 -14.67 5.25 13.16
N ILE A 181 -13.36 5.17 13.35
CA ILE A 181 -12.66 3.98 13.84
C ILE A 181 -12.83 3.86 15.35
N SER A 182 -13.10 2.65 15.83
CA SER A 182 -13.07 2.32 17.26
C SER A 182 -11.65 2.47 17.83
N THR A 183 -11.53 3.15 18.98
CA THR A 183 -10.25 3.32 19.68
C THR A 183 -10.15 2.37 20.89
N PRO A 184 -9.57 1.18 20.72
CA PRO A 184 -9.16 0.36 21.86
C PRO A 184 -8.00 1.03 22.60
N GLU A 185 -7.72 0.58 23.82
CA GLU A 185 -6.72 1.17 24.73
C GLU A 185 -5.34 1.38 24.08
N ASN A 186 -4.92 0.48 23.18
CA ASN A 186 -3.59 0.51 22.55
C ASN A 186 -3.53 1.13 21.15
N HIS A 187 -4.60 1.77 20.66
CA HIS A 187 -4.68 2.35 19.30
C HIS A 187 -4.33 1.39 18.14
N SER A 188 -4.28 0.07 18.39
CA SER A 188 -3.84 -0.96 17.44
C SER A 188 -4.54 -0.91 16.08
N ILE A 189 -5.86 -0.69 16.09
CA ILE A 189 -6.68 -0.60 14.88
C ILE A 189 -6.23 0.55 13.98
N HIS A 190 -5.80 1.68 14.53
CA HIS A 190 -5.28 2.79 13.74
C HIS A 190 -3.92 2.46 13.10
N SER A 191 -3.04 1.73 13.80
CA SER A 191 -1.79 1.22 13.22
C SER A 191 -2.05 0.23 12.08
N CYS A 192 -3.03 -0.68 12.23
CA CYS A 192 -3.43 -1.60 11.16
C CYS A 192 -4.06 -0.88 9.96
N ALA A 193 -4.89 0.14 10.21
CA ALA A 193 -5.45 0.98 9.14
C ALA A 193 -4.35 1.77 8.40
N LEU A 194 -3.38 2.33 9.12
CA LEU A 194 -2.21 2.98 8.52
C LEU A 194 -1.39 1.99 7.68
N ALA A 195 -1.16 0.79 8.19
CA ALA A 195 -0.44 -0.27 7.48
C ALA A 195 -1.17 -0.65 6.17
N TYR A 196 -2.50 -0.79 6.20
CA TYR A 196 -3.32 -1.04 5.01
C TYR A 196 -3.20 0.09 3.97
N MET A 197 -3.31 1.34 4.41
CA MET A 197 -3.28 2.52 3.54
C MET A 197 -1.88 2.83 2.99
N SER A 198 -0.82 2.41 3.70
CA SER A 198 0.56 2.70 3.30
C SER A 198 0.95 2.08 1.96
N ASP A 199 0.36 0.96 1.56
CA ASP A 199 0.61 0.32 0.25
C ASP A 199 -0.16 1.00 -0.92
N SER A 200 -0.85 2.10 -0.66
CA SER A 200 -1.63 2.83 -1.67
C SER A 200 -0.73 3.68 -2.56
N LEU A 201 -0.68 3.34 -3.87
CA LEU A 201 0.10 4.02 -4.90
C LEU A 201 1.61 4.08 -4.65
N PHE A 202 2.12 3.26 -3.72
CA PHE A 202 3.49 3.34 -3.23
C PHE A 202 4.51 3.10 -4.35
N ILE A 203 4.58 1.89 -4.90
CA ILE A 203 5.50 1.57 -6.00
C ILE A 203 5.21 2.38 -7.28
N GLY A 204 3.97 2.85 -7.45
CA GLY A 204 3.57 3.76 -8.52
C GLY A 204 4.35 5.09 -8.54
N THR A 205 4.99 5.44 -7.43
CA THR A 205 5.90 6.58 -7.33
C THR A 205 7.04 6.51 -8.34
N VAL A 206 7.55 5.31 -8.68
CA VAL A 206 8.63 5.18 -9.67
C VAL A 206 8.17 5.60 -11.07
N ALA A 207 6.99 5.13 -11.50
CA ALA A 207 6.40 5.50 -12.79
C ALA A 207 6.21 7.02 -12.89
N ARG A 208 5.67 7.63 -11.82
CA ARG A 208 5.46 9.07 -11.76
C ARG A 208 6.78 9.85 -11.69
N ALA A 209 7.80 9.33 -11.00
CA ALA A 209 9.16 9.88 -10.94
C ALA A 209 9.77 9.99 -12.33
N HIS A 210 9.59 8.98 -13.17
CA HIS A 210 10.08 8.97 -14.56
C HIS A 210 9.14 9.61 -15.58
N GLN A 211 7.96 10.08 -15.15
CA GLN A 211 6.90 10.54 -16.06
C GLN A 211 6.53 9.48 -17.10
N ALA A 212 6.66 8.21 -16.76
CA ALA A 212 6.41 7.08 -17.66
C ALA A 212 4.99 6.54 -17.42
N PRO A 213 4.03 6.85 -18.31
CA PRO A 213 2.64 6.47 -18.11
C PRO A 213 2.44 4.96 -18.09
N ARG A 214 1.52 4.51 -17.24
CA ARG A 214 1.09 3.11 -17.12
C ARG A 214 -0.34 2.90 -17.61
N HIS A 215 -1.23 3.84 -17.31
CA HIS A 215 -2.67 3.70 -17.53
C HIS A 215 -3.19 4.64 -18.62
N SER A 216 -2.49 5.74 -18.86
CA SER A 216 -2.79 6.77 -19.86
C SER A 216 -1.96 6.62 -21.14
N SER A 217 -1.34 5.46 -21.37
CA SER A 217 -0.62 5.17 -22.61
C SER A 217 -1.57 4.73 -23.74
N ALA A 218 -1.14 4.87 -25.00
CA ALA A 218 -1.93 4.44 -26.15
C ALA A 218 -2.35 2.96 -26.08
N SER A 219 -1.42 2.07 -25.73
CA SER A 219 -1.70 0.64 -25.57
C SER A 219 -2.69 0.34 -24.43
N SER A 220 -2.70 1.19 -23.39
CA SER A 220 -3.66 1.08 -22.30
C SER A 220 -5.06 1.50 -22.75
N PHE A 221 -5.19 2.56 -23.55
CA PHE A 221 -6.47 2.96 -24.12
C PHE A 221 -7.04 1.93 -25.10
N GLU A 222 -6.20 1.29 -25.93
CA GLU A 222 -6.61 0.15 -26.76
C GLU A 222 -7.17 -0.98 -25.89
N LYS A 223 -6.45 -1.36 -24.83
CA LYS A 223 -6.93 -2.39 -23.89
C LYS A 223 -8.23 -1.99 -23.19
N ILE A 224 -8.40 -0.72 -22.83
CA ILE A 224 -9.64 -0.22 -22.24
C ILE A 224 -10.78 -0.39 -23.25
N GLN A 225 -10.57 0.00 -24.51
CA GLN A 225 -11.57 -0.14 -25.57
C GLN A 225 -11.97 -1.61 -25.77
N ASP A 226 -10.99 -2.52 -25.86
CA ASP A 226 -11.25 -3.96 -25.99
C ASP A 226 -12.10 -4.52 -24.83
N LEU A 227 -11.90 -4.02 -23.61
CA LEU A 227 -12.68 -4.41 -22.43
C LEU A 227 -14.08 -3.77 -22.42
N GLU A 228 -14.25 -2.56 -22.96
CA GLU A 228 -15.56 -1.93 -23.13
C GLU A 228 -16.42 -2.63 -24.18
N ASP A 229 -15.79 -3.12 -25.23
CA ASP A 229 -16.43 -3.91 -26.28
C ASP A 229 -16.74 -5.35 -25.81
N GLY A 230 -16.23 -5.73 -24.63
CA GLY A 230 -16.54 -6.97 -23.94
C GLY A 230 -18.02 -7.10 -23.57
N VAL A 231 -18.56 -8.31 -23.70
CA VAL A 231 -19.99 -8.60 -23.46
C VAL A 231 -20.32 -8.82 -21.99
N ASP A 232 -19.36 -9.26 -21.17
CA ASP A 232 -19.57 -9.55 -19.75
C ASP A 232 -19.38 -8.31 -18.86
N GLU A 233 -20.06 -8.29 -17.72
CA GLU A 233 -20.00 -7.16 -16.79
C GLU A 233 -18.64 -7.02 -16.10
N GLU A 234 -17.87 -8.11 -15.95
CA GLU A 234 -16.54 -8.05 -15.35
C GLU A 234 -15.57 -7.26 -16.23
N SER A 235 -15.60 -7.48 -17.55
CA SER A 235 -14.83 -6.73 -18.54
C SER A 235 -15.18 -5.23 -18.51
N LYS A 236 -16.47 -4.89 -18.44
CA LYS A 236 -16.92 -3.48 -18.38
C LYS A 236 -16.50 -2.79 -17.08
N GLU A 237 -16.58 -3.47 -15.94
CA GLU A 237 -16.11 -2.93 -14.66
C GLU A 237 -14.58 -2.75 -14.66
N ALA A 238 -13.84 -3.68 -15.27
CA ALA A 238 -12.40 -3.54 -15.46
C ALA A 238 -12.06 -2.35 -16.37
N ALA A 239 -12.83 -2.12 -17.45
CA ALA A 239 -12.64 -0.97 -18.34
C ALA A 239 -12.87 0.36 -17.62
N LYS A 240 -13.98 0.49 -16.88
CA LYS A 240 -14.29 1.68 -16.06
C LYS A 240 -13.16 1.96 -15.06
N PHE A 241 -12.67 0.91 -14.40
CA PHE A 241 -11.58 1.05 -13.45
C PHE A 241 -10.28 1.54 -14.11
N LEU A 242 -9.87 0.92 -15.22
CA LEU A 242 -8.66 1.31 -15.93
C LEU A 242 -8.77 2.72 -16.51
N ARG A 243 -9.93 3.11 -17.06
CA ARG A 243 -10.19 4.47 -17.53
C ARG A 243 -10.03 5.49 -16.41
N ARG A 244 -10.53 5.21 -15.22
CA ARG A 244 -10.38 6.11 -14.07
C ARG A 244 -8.92 6.24 -13.64
N LEU A 245 -8.16 5.15 -13.63
CA LEU A 245 -6.71 5.21 -13.36
C LEU A 245 -5.99 6.06 -14.40
N ALA A 246 -6.37 5.96 -15.67
CA ALA A 246 -5.84 6.78 -16.75
C ALA A 246 -6.15 8.27 -16.55
N GLU A 247 -7.39 8.62 -16.20
CA GLU A 247 -7.79 10.01 -15.90
C GLU A 247 -6.98 10.60 -14.75
N LEU A 248 -6.82 9.84 -13.66
CA LEU A 248 -6.05 10.30 -12.51
C LEU A 248 -4.55 10.46 -12.83
N GLU A 249 -4.00 9.57 -13.66
CA GLU A 249 -2.62 9.68 -14.16
C GLU A 249 -2.45 10.87 -15.10
N LEU A 250 -3.44 11.16 -15.96
CA LEU A 250 -3.44 12.35 -16.82
C LEU A 250 -3.47 13.62 -15.98
N ILE A 251 -4.27 13.69 -14.92
CA ILE A 251 -4.30 14.82 -13.98
C ILE A 251 -2.91 15.02 -13.34
N ASP A 252 -2.26 13.93 -12.93
CA ASP A 252 -0.91 13.98 -12.38
C ASP A 252 0.12 14.57 -13.38
N PHE A 253 -0.07 14.30 -14.68
CA PHE A 253 0.81 14.77 -15.75
C PHE A 253 0.36 16.05 -16.46
N GLN A 254 -0.76 16.69 -16.10
CA GLN A 254 -1.30 17.86 -16.82
C GLN A 254 -0.30 19.01 -16.99
N SER A 255 0.64 19.17 -16.06
CA SER A 255 1.70 20.18 -16.06
C SER A 255 3.04 19.68 -16.61
N LEU A 256 3.10 18.45 -17.10
CA LEU A 256 4.32 17.72 -17.41
C LEU A 256 4.29 17.14 -18.83
N THR A 257 5.46 16.93 -19.43
CA THR A 257 5.57 16.22 -20.72
C THR A 257 5.86 14.76 -20.44
N PRO A 258 4.94 13.81 -20.72
CA PRO A 258 5.19 12.41 -20.47
C PRO A 258 6.45 11.91 -21.21
N SER A 259 7.16 10.96 -20.60
CA SER A 259 8.20 10.20 -21.26
C SER A 259 7.59 9.38 -22.42
N ASN A 260 8.40 9.12 -23.44
CA ASN A 260 8.05 8.16 -24.49
C ASN A 260 8.01 6.72 -23.97
N GLU A 261 8.60 6.47 -22.80
CA GLU A 261 8.63 5.16 -22.16
C GLU A 261 7.31 4.84 -21.48
N GLN A 262 6.87 3.58 -21.56
CA GLN A 262 5.61 3.12 -20.98
C GLN A 262 5.84 2.01 -19.96
N MET A 263 5.17 2.12 -18.81
CA MET A 263 5.29 1.15 -17.73
C MET A 263 4.45 -0.10 -18.01
N GLY A 264 5.11 -1.24 -18.19
CA GLY A 264 4.46 -2.53 -18.41
C GLY A 264 4.17 -3.26 -17.10
N MET A 265 5.21 -3.70 -16.40
CA MET A 265 5.07 -4.50 -15.18
C MET A 265 5.42 -3.67 -13.94
N MET A 266 4.57 -3.77 -12.92
CA MET A 266 4.79 -3.16 -11.62
C MET A 266 4.21 -4.05 -10.52
N VAL A 267 5.06 -4.54 -9.63
CA VAL A 267 4.67 -5.48 -8.56
C VAL A 267 5.53 -5.24 -7.32
N SER A 268 4.92 -5.21 -6.14
CA SER A 268 5.64 -5.08 -4.86
C SER A 268 6.48 -6.32 -4.55
N LEU A 269 7.70 -6.13 -4.08
CA LEU A 269 8.60 -7.21 -3.62
C LEU A 269 8.70 -7.23 -2.09
N SER A 270 8.84 -6.06 -1.48
CA SER A 270 8.96 -5.90 -0.03
C SER A 270 8.25 -4.66 0.45
N HIS A 271 7.83 -4.64 1.71
CA HIS A 271 7.29 -3.45 2.35
C HIS A 271 7.73 -3.42 3.81
N SER A 272 8.33 -2.31 4.24
CA SER A 272 8.74 -2.11 5.63
C SER A 272 8.09 -0.86 6.19
N ILE A 273 7.59 -0.94 7.42
CA ILE A 273 6.99 0.17 8.15
C ILE A 273 7.73 0.34 9.47
N TYR A 274 8.10 1.57 9.78
CA TYR A 274 8.53 2.00 11.10
C TYR A 274 7.44 2.91 11.65
N PHE A 275 6.82 2.48 12.74
CA PHE A 275 5.69 3.18 13.35
C PHE A 275 6.19 4.15 14.43
N HIS A 276 5.71 5.38 14.37
CA HIS A 276 6.07 6.46 15.27
C HIS A 276 4.80 7.01 15.93
N HIS A 277 4.89 7.52 17.16
CA HIS A 277 3.79 8.24 17.84
C HIS A 277 2.40 7.58 17.72
N GLN A 278 2.30 6.25 17.83
CA GLN A 278 1.09 5.49 17.49
C GLN A 278 -0.15 5.88 18.31
N GLU A 279 0.06 6.30 19.55
CA GLU A 279 -1.00 6.72 20.47
C GLU A 279 -1.46 8.17 20.21
N SER A 280 -0.82 8.89 19.27
CA SER A 280 -1.04 10.32 19.01
C SER A 280 -1.61 10.60 17.62
N PHE A 281 -2.09 9.57 16.93
CA PHE A 281 -2.73 9.74 15.62
C PHE A 281 -3.98 8.89 15.49
N ARG A 282 -4.87 9.35 14.61
CA ARG A 282 -6.04 8.60 14.20
C ARG A 282 -6.05 8.43 12.69
N ALA A 283 -6.16 7.19 12.25
CA ALA A 283 -6.25 6.84 10.84
C ALA A 283 -7.54 7.33 10.15
N ASP A 284 -8.59 7.72 10.90
CA ASP A 284 -9.81 8.35 10.37
C ASP A 284 -9.74 9.90 10.35
N GLU A 285 -8.59 10.48 10.72
CA GLU A 285 -8.24 11.87 10.46
C GLU A 285 -7.32 11.97 9.23
N TRP A 286 -7.21 13.16 8.64
CA TRP A 286 -6.34 13.37 7.49
C TRP A 286 -4.87 13.16 7.84
N MET A 287 -4.21 12.29 7.10
CA MET A 287 -2.77 12.05 7.16
C MET A 287 -2.13 12.47 5.85
N LEU A 288 -1.01 13.19 5.92
CA LEU A 288 -0.21 13.54 4.75
C LEU A 288 0.81 12.43 4.50
N SER A 289 0.88 11.93 3.28
CA SER A 289 1.94 11.07 2.81
C SER A 289 2.78 11.81 1.78
N GLU A 290 4.10 11.75 1.92
CA GLU A 290 5.07 12.15 0.90
C GLU A 290 5.92 10.94 0.51
N MET A 291 6.03 10.68 -0.79
CA MET A 291 6.82 9.61 -1.37
C MET A 291 7.91 10.15 -2.29
N SER A 292 9.03 9.41 -2.38
CA SER A 292 10.13 9.69 -3.31
C SER A 292 10.81 8.39 -3.75
N SER A 293 11.42 8.38 -4.93
CA SER A 293 12.19 7.24 -5.42
C SER A 293 13.66 7.62 -5.61
N PRO A 294 14.55 7.30 -4.66
CA PRO A 294 15.96 7.67 -4.77
C PRO A 294 16.75 6.75 -5.71
N TRP A 295 16.18 5.60 -6.09
CA TRP A 295 16.82 4.65 -6.98
C TRP A 295 15.82 3.82 -7.77
N SER A 296 16.12 3.64 -9.06
CA SER A 296 15.49 2.66 -9.93
C SER A 296 16.48 2.17 -10.97
N GLY A 297 16.53 0.87 -11.21
CA GLY A 297 17.46 0.24 -12.13
C GLY A 297 17.26 -1.28 -12.14
N GLU A 298 17.84 -1.97 -13.13
CA GLU A 298 17.81 -3.45 -13.20
C GLU A 298 16.39 -4.06 -13.13
N GLY A 299 15.38 -3.33 -13.62
CA GLY A 299 13.98 -3.75 -13.56
C GLY A 299 13.34 -3.66 -12.16
N ARG A 300 13.93 -2.88 -11.24
CA ARG A 300 13.45 -2.62 -9.88
C ARG A 300 13.43 -1.13 -9.56
N GLY A 301 12.67 -0.75 -8.55
CA GLY A 301 12.64 0.60 -8.01
C GLY A 301 12.39 0.60 -6.51
N LEU A 302 13.07 1.51 -5.83
CA LEU A 302 12.97 1.72 -4.39
C LEU A 302 12.19 3.00 -4.13
N VAL A 303 11.26 2.97 -3.18
CA VAL A 303 10.45 4.11 -2.78
C VAL A 303 10.49 4.28 -1.27
N TYR A 304 10.66 5.53 -0.83
CA TYR A 304 10.54 5.94 0.56
C TYR A 304 9.26 6.74 0.74
N GLN A 305 8.59 6.54 1.87
CA GLN A 305 7.41 7.29 2.28
C GLN A 305 7.58 7.82 3.70
N SER A 306 7.17 9.06 3.91
CA SER A 306 6.94 9.62 5.25
C SER A 306 5.47 9.97 5.40
N CYS A 307 4.89 9.62 6.55
CA CYS A 307 3.50 9.87 6.88
C CYS A 307 3.42 10.79 8.10
N TRP A 308 2.62 11.84 8.00
CA TRP A 308 2.36 12.76 9.11
C TRP A 308 0.87 12.78 9.48
N SER A 309 0.57 12.95 10.77
CA SER A 309 -0.78 13.26 11.24
C SER A 309 -1.24 14.63 10.74
N GLN A 310 -2.54 14.90 10.90
CA GLN A 310 -3.12 16.22 10.60
C GLN A 310 -2.41 17.36 11.37
N SER A 311 -2.00 17.08 12.62
CA SER A 311 -1.27 18.02 13.48
C SER A 311 0.20 18.20 13.12
N GLY A 312 0.75 17.38 12.22
CA GLY A 312 2.14 17.47 11.76
C GLY A 312 3.13 16.56 12.48
N LEU A 313 2.68 15.62 13.31
CA LEU A 313 3.55 14.59 13.90
C LEU A 313 3.94 13.57 12.84
N LEU A 314 5.21 13.18 12.76
CA LEU A 314 5.62 12.05 11.93
C LEU A 314 5.14 10.75 12.59
N ILE A 315 4.27 10.00 11.90
CA ILE A 315 3.57 8.82 12.44
C ILE A 315 4.05 7.50 11.82
N ALA A 316 4.63 7.55 10.62
CA ALA A 316 5.31 6.39 10.05
C ALA A 316 6.36 6.79 9.02
N THR A 317 7.34 5.90 8.85
CA THR A 317 8.25 5.90 7.73
C THR A 317 8.17 4.53 7.06
N CYS A 318 7.98 4.51 5.75
CA CYS A 318 7.88 3.25 5.01
C CYS A 318 8.93 3.17 3.91
N VAL A 319 9.33 1.94 3.57
CA VAL A 319 10.25 1.64 2.48
C VAL A 319 9.71 0.45 1.69
N GLN A 320 9.65 0.57 0.37
CA GLN A 320 9.16 -0.48 -0.51
C GLN A 320 10.05 -0.61 -1.74
N GLU A 321 10.42 -1.84 -2.06
CA GLU A 321 11.02 -2.18 -3.35
C GLU A 321 9.98 -2.94 -4.18
N GLY A 322 10.00 -2.73 -5.48
CA GLY A 322 9.17 -3.47 -6.42
C GLY A 322 9.84 -3.70 -7.76
N VAL A 323 9.34 -4.69 -8.49
CA VAL A 323 9.64 -4.86 -9.91
C VAL A 323 8.98 -3.71 -10.66
N VAL A 324 9.75 -3.03 -11.50
CA VAL A 324 9.28 -1.97 -12.42
C VAL A 324 9.93 -2.20 -13.76
N ARG A 325 9.13 -2.48 -14.80
CA ARG A 325 9.65 -2.78 -16.14
C ARG A 325 8.84 -2.06 -17.20
N LEU A 326 9.55 -1.50 -18.17
CA LEU A 326 8.98 -0.91 -19.36
C LEU A 326 8.39 -1.97 -20.28
N ILE A 327 7.37 -1.59 -21.03
CA ILE A 327 6.94 -2.33 -22.22
C ILE A 327 8.12 -2.35 -23.20
N GLN A 328 8.43 -3.53 -23.71
CA GLN A 328 9.46 -3.67 -24.74
C GLN A 328 8.79 -3.55 -26.10
N ASP A 329 9.39 -2.81 -27.02
CA ASP A 329 9.01 -2.86 -28.43
C ASP A 329 9.15 -4.32 -28.91
N SER A 330 8.17 -4.79 -29.69
CA SER A 330 8.28 -6.10 -30.31
C SER A 330 9.55 -6.11 -31.16
N LYS A 331 10.50 -7.00 -30.84
CA LYS A 331 11.68 -7.20 -31.68
C LYS A 331 11.19 -7.45 -33.11
N PRO A 332 11.73 -6.78 -34.16
CA PRO A 332 11.46 -7.21 -35.52
C PRO A 332 11.84 -8.69 -35.62
N ALA A 333 10.94 -9.50 -36.18
CA ALA A 333 11.11 -10.94 -36.32
C ALA A 333 12.53 -11.25 -36.82
N ASN A 334 13.23 -12.16 -36.14
CA ASN A 334 14.55 -12.62 -36.53
C ASN A 334 14.57 -12.91 -38.04
N LYS A 335 15.58 -12.36 -38.73
CA LYS A 335 15.92 -12.72 -40.11
C LYS A 335 15.93 -14.25 -40.25
N PRO A 336 15.45 -14.81 -41.37
CA PRO A 336 15.35 -16.25 -41.57
C PRO A 336 16.72 -16.90 -41.37
N ASN A 337 16.73 -18.01 -40.61
CA ASN A 337 17.90 -18.80 -40.29
C ASN A 337 18.74 -19.09 -41.54
N GLU A 338 20.01 -18.67 -41.52
CA GLU A 338 21.02 -19.29 -42.39
C GLU A 338 21.21 -20.76 -41.95
N PRO A 339 21.29 -21.70 -42.91
CA PRO A 339 21.44 -23.11 -42.59
C PRO A 339 22.81 -23.32 -41.92
N LYS A 340 22.80 -23.91 -40.73
CA LYS A 340 24.02 -24.40 -40.09
C LYS A 340 24.53 -25.62 -40.87
N LEU A 341 25.77 -25.53 -41.35
CA LEU A 341 26.57 -26.64 -41.85
C LEU A 341 26.92 -27.63 -40.75
#